data_AF-A0A251VLG7-F1
#
_entry.id   AF-A0A251VLG7-F1
#
_cell.length_a   1.000
_cell.length_b   1.000
_cell.length_c   1.000
_cell.angle_alpha   90.00
_cell.angle_beta   90.00
_cell.angle_gamma   90.00
#
_symmetry.space_group_name_H-M   'P 1'
#
loop_
_entity.id
_entity.type
_entity.pdbx_description
1 polymer ?
#
loop_
_entity_poly.entity_id
_entity_poly.type
_entity_poly.pdbx_seq_one_letter_code
_entity_poly.pdbx_strand_id
1 'polypeptide(L)'
;MVMCKCGRAALMKTSKTSKNPERRFYTCPQMRSKCKFFVWIDPPVNSPPSPELGFHKAPNHSSSIEVRFEELKHEIRRKDAALVMSWCILVGLLVLILVVVLISLLLKPS
;
A
#
# COMPACT_ATOMS: atom_id res chain seq x y z
N MET A 1 12.63 19.55 21.76
CA MET A 1 13.30 20.83 21.45
C MET A 1 14.75 20.51 21.07
N VAL A 2 15.22 20.94 19.90
CA VAL A 2 16.60 20.66 19.45
C VAL A 2 17.56 21.70 20.02
N MET A 3 18.67 21.29 20.61
CA MET A 3 19.66 22.18 21.24
C MET A 3 20.94 22.23 20.41
N CYS A 4 21.52 23.42 20.24
CA CYS A 4 22.84 23.57 19.64
C CYS A 4 23.94 23.04 20.58
N LYS A 5 25.14 22.84 20.03
CA LYS A 5 26.37 22.56 20.82
C LYS A 5 26.72 23.66 21.83
N CYS A 6 26.12 24.84 21.69
CA CYS A 6 26.25 26.00 22.56
C CYS A 6 25.22 26.09 23.71
N GLY A 7 24.39 25.05 23.89
CA GLY A 7 23.39 25.00 24.98
C GLY A 7 22.16 25.89 24.77
N ARG A 8 21.97 26.47 23.58
CA ARG A 8 20.78 27.26 23.20
C ARG A 8 19.83 26.48 22.32
N ALA A 9 18.56 26.87 22.32
CA ALA A 9 17.54 26.39 21.40
C ALA A 9 17.98 26.57 19.94
N ALA A 10 17.92 25.52 19.13
CA ALA A 10 18.14 25.62 17.69
C ALA A 10 16.92 26.23 17.00
N LEU A 11 17.17 27.09 16.01
CA LEU A 11 16.16 27.73 15.18
C LEU A 11 15.88 26.89 13.94
N MET A 12 14.61 26.70 13.61
CA MET A 12 14.19 26.05 12.37
C MET A 12 14.14 27.05 11.21
N LYS A 13 14.69 26.67 10.05
CA LYS A 13 14.68 27.47 8.81
C LYS A 13 14.34 26.60 7.61
N THR A 14 13.90 27.23 6.53
CA THR A 14 13.65 26.60 5.23
C THR A 14 14.70 27.06 4.23
N SER A 15 15.31 26.12 3.51
CA SER A 15 16.29 26.39 2.45
C SER A 15 15.59 26.94 1.22
N LYS A 16 16.12 28.04 0.67
CA LYS A 16 15.68 28.65 -0.60
C LYS A 16 16.71 28.44 -1.73
N THR A 17 17.64 27.51 -1.54
CA THR A 17 18.70 27.24 -2.52
C THR A 17 18.15 26.37 -3.65
N SER A 18 18.61 26.60 -4.89
CA SER A 18 18.22 25.78 -6.04
C SER A 18 18.56 24.29 -5.87
N LYS A 19 19.64 23.97 -5.14
CA LYS A 19 20.06 22.59 -4.86
C LYS A 19 19.19 21.89 -3.81
N ASN A 20 18.57 22.62 -2.88
CA ASN A 20 17.74 22.06 -1.82
C ASN A 20 16.51 22.96 -1.59
N PRO A 21 15.62 23.14 -2.58
CA PRO A 21 14.48 24.04 -2.46
C PRO A 21 13.50 23.54 -1.40
N GLU A 22 12.96 24.45 -0.59
CA GLU A 22 11.94 24.23 0.43
C GLU A 22 12.26 23.19 1.53
N ARG A 23 13.50 22.66 1.59
CA ARG A 23 13.92 21.72 2.63
C ARG A 23 14.20 22.42 3.96
N ARG A 24 13.69 21.91 5.08
CA ARG A 24 13.84 22.51 6.41
C ARG A 24 15.09 22.02 7.13
N PHE A 25 15.70 22.85 7.97
CA PHE A 25 16.88 22.54 8.77
C PHE A 25 16.86 23.27 10.12
N TYR A 26 17.55 22.72 11.11
CA TYR A 26 17.86 23.40 12.38
C TYR A 26 19.24 24.05 12.32
N THR A 27 19.35 25.26 12.88
CA THR A 27 20.63 25.97 12.98
C THR A 27 20.77 26.74 14.29
N CYS A 28 22.01 27.11 14.65
CA CYS A 28 22.26 27.97 15.82
C CYS A 28 21.60 29.35 15.61
N PRO A 29 20.90 29.91 16.61
CA PRO A 29 20.30 31.24 16.49
C PRO A 29 21.35 32.36 16.43
N GLN A 30 22.58 32.12 16.91
CA GLN A 30 23.64 33.11 16.90
C GLN A 30 24.50 32.98 15.63
N MET A 31 24.21 33.83 14.64
CA MET A 31 24.76 33.78 13.28
C MET A 31 26.30 33.95 13.20
N ARG A 32 26.92 34.63 14.18
CA ARG A 32 28.39 34.82 14.28
C ARG A 32 29.04 33.97 15.39
N SER A 33 28.35 32.95 15.89
CA SER A 33 28.92 32.07 16.91
C SER A 33 29.90 31.06 16.29
N LYS A 34 30.88 30.62 17.08
CA LYS A 34 31.74 29.48 16.73
C LYS A 34 30.98 28.14 16.69
N CYS A 35 29.72 28.10 17.12
CA CYS A 35 28.93 26.88 17.26
C CYS A 35 28.65 26.17 15.92
N LYS A 36 28.36 26.94 14.86
CA LYS A 36 28.09 26.44 13.49
C LYS A 36 27.14 25.23 13.41
N PHE A 37 26.18 25.14 14.35
CA PHE A 37 25.24 24.02 14.39
C PHE A 37 24.31 24.06 13.16
N PHE A 38 24.20 22.93 12.47
CA PHE A 38 23.36 22.74 11.29
C PHE A 38 22.97 21.26 11.17
N VAL A 39 21.67 20.96 11.10
CA VAL A 39 21.14 19.60 10.90
C VAL A 39 19.90 19.68 10.01
N TRP A 40 19.79 18.82 9.00
CA TRP A 40 18.59 18.75 8.17
C TRP A 40 17.40 18.17 8.94
N ILE A 41 16.21 18.71 8.68
CA ILE A 41 14.97 18.10 9.13
C ILE A 41 14.52 17.21 7.99
N ASP A 42 14.90 15.95 8.06
CA ASP A 42 14.28 14.95 7.20
C ASP A 42 12.84 14.74 7.70
N PRO A 43 11.83 14.61 6.82
CA PRO A 43 10.57 14.03 7.24
C PRO A 43 10.85 12.65 7.87
N PRO A 44 10.03 12.15 8.81
CA PRO A 44 10.15 10.78 9.28
C PRO A 44 9.91 9.83 8.10
N VAL A 45 10.99 9.52 7.41
CA VAL A 45 11.18 8.32 6.62
C VAL A 45 12.17 7.56 7.47
N ASN A 46 11.89 6.30 7.78
CA ASN A 46 12.90 5.43 8.38
C ASN A 46 14.25 5.71 7.67
N SER A 47 15.22 6.21 8.45
CA SER A 47 16.39 7.05 8.13
C SER A 47 17.19 6.81 6.83
N PRO A 48 17.95 7.81 6.31
CA PRO A 48 18.94 7.59 5.24
C PRO A 48 20.26 6.96 5.75
N PRO A 49 21.03 6.29 4.85
CA PRO A 49 21.98 5.24 5.21
C PRO A 49 23.35 5.76 5.69
N SER A 50 23.90 5.07 6.70
CA SER A 50 25.33 5.05 7.04
C SER A 50 26.15 4.46 5.89
N PRO A 51 27.41 4.89 5.67
CA PRO A 51 28.20 4.52 4.50
C PRO A 51 28.88 3.14 4.68
N GLU A 52 28.12 2.10 5.04
CA GLU A 52 28.57 0.70 4.99
C GLU A 52 27.33 -0.20 4.83
N LEU A 53 26.72 -0.20 3.64
CA LEU A 53 25.65 -1.16 3.34
C LEU A 53 25.79 -1.65 1.91
N GLY A 54 26.17 -2.92 1.79
CA GLY A 54 26.10 -3.68 0.56
C GLY A 54 24.72 -3.50 -0.07
N PHE A 55 24.73 -3.21 -1.36
CA PHE A 55 23.54 -2.98 -2.17
C PHE A 55 22.80 -4.33 -2.34
N HIS A 56 22.09 -4.79 -1.32
CA HIS A 56 21.00 -5.74 -1.55
C HIS A 56 19.91 -4.95 -2.25
N LYS A 57 19.82 -5.14 -3.57
CA LYS A 57 18.78 -4.58 -4.42
C LYS A 57 17.44 -4.85 -3.76
N ALA A 58 16.80 -3.81 -3.23
CA ALA A 58 15.44 -3.92 -2.70
C ALA A 58 14.56 -4.49 -3.83
N PRO A 59 13.75 -5.53 -3.56
CA PRO A 59 12.88 -6.09 -4.59
C PRO A 59 11.95 -4.98 -5.09
N ASN A 60 11.78 -4.95 -6.41
CA ASN A 60 11.06 -3.88 -7.10
C ASN A 60 9.61 -3.86 -6.56
N HIS A 61 9.25 -2.86 -5.76
CA HIS A 61 7.94 -2.77 -5.09
C HIS A 61 6.75 -2.96 -6.06
N SER A 62 6.92 -2.53 -7.31
CA SER A 62 5.97 -2.72 -8.39
C SER A 62 5.63 -4.21 -8.67
N SER A 63 6.62 -5.11 -8.69
CA SER A 63 6.36 -6.53 -8.97
C SER A 63 5.66 -7.24 -7.82
N SER A 64 5.92 -6.83 -6.57
CA SER A 64 5.23 -7.41 -5.41
C SER A 64 3.75 -7.05 -5.35
N ILE A 65 3.39 -5.84 -5.78
CA ILE A 65 1.99 -5.41 -5.86
C ILE A 65 1.27 -6.15 -6.98
N GLU A 66 1.89 -6.28 -8.16
CA GLU A 66 1.29 -6.97 -9.32
C GLU A 66 1.00 -8.44 -9.01
N VAL A 67 1.95 -9.16 -8.40
CA VAL A 67 1.77 -10.57 -8.02
C VAL A 67 0.60 -10.73 -7.04
N ARG A 68 0.54 -9.89 -6.01
CA ARG A 68 -0.51 -9.95 -4.99
C ARG A 68 -1.88 -9.53 -5.54
N PHE A 69 -1.90 -8.65 -6.54
CA PHE A 69 -3.11 -8.29 -7.26
C PHE A 69 -3.61 -9.45 -8.12
N GLU A 70 -2.72 -10.16 -8.81
CA GLU A 70 -3.07 -11.36 -9.58
C GLU A 70 -3.56 -12.51 -8.67
N GLU A 71 -2.96 -12.70 -7.50
CA GLU A 71 -3.44 -13.65 -6.48
C GLU A 71 -4.87 -13.31 -6.04
N LEU A 72 -5.13 -12.04 -5.71
CA LEU A 72 -6.46 -11.59 -5.29
C LEU A 72 -7.49 -11.72 -6.41
N LYS A 73 -7.12 -11.37 -7.66
CA LYS A 73 -7.96 -11.59 -8.84
C LYS A 73 -8.30 -13.05 -9.04
N HIS A 74 -7.32 -13.93 -8.87
CA HIS A 74 -7.52 -15.37 -9.03
C HIS A 74 -8.46 -15.92 -7.94
N GLU A 75 -8.35 -15.45 -6.70
CA GLU A 75 -9.28 -15.80 -5.64
C GLU A 75 -10.71 -15.33 -5.92
N ILE A 76 -10.88 -14.09 -6.39
CA ILE A 76 -12.19 -13.53 -6.78
C ILE A 76 -12.78 -14.37 -7.91
N ARG A 77 -12.03 -14.59 -9.00
CA ARG A 77 -12.48 -15.41 -10.14
C ARG A 77 -12.88 -16.82 -9.73
N ARG A 78 -12.16 -17.45 -8.80
CA ARG A 78 -12.49 -18.79 -8.29
C ARG A 78 -13.83 -18.78 -7.53
N LYS A 79 -14.02 -17.82 -6.63
CA LYS A 79 -15.27 -17.69 -5.87
C LYS A 79 -16.45 -17.39 -6.79
N ASP A 80 -16.28 -16.49 -7.76
CA ASP A 80 -17.30 -16.16 -8.75
C ASP A 80 -17.66 -17.38 -9.60
N ALA A 81 -16.67 -18.13 -10.10
CA ALA A 81 -16.92 -19.35 -10.86
C ALA A 81 -17.67 -20.40 -10.03
N ALA A 82 -17.33 -20.59 -8.75
CA ALA A 82 -18.03 -21.52 -7.88
C ALA A 82 -19.50 -21.10 -7.65
N LEU A 83 -19.74 -19.81 -7.43
CA LEU A 83 -21.09 -19.26 -7.31
C LEU A 83 -21.91 -19.45 -8.58
N VAL A 84 -21.33 -19.15 -9.75
CA VAL A 84 -21.97 -19.34 -11.06
C VAL A 84 -22.30 -20.82 -11.29
N MET A 85 -21.34 -21.72 -11.09
CA MET A 85 -21.55 -23.17 -11.25
C MET A 85 -22.65 -23.68 -10.31
N SER A 86 -22.63 -23.26 -9.04
CA SER A 86 -23.69 -23.60 -8.09
C SER A 86 -25.06 -23.12 -8.55
N TRP A 87 -25.16 -21.90 -9.06
CA TRP A 87 -26.42 -21.34 -9.59
C TRP A 87 -26.92 -22.10 -10.81
N CYS A 88 -26.03 -22.44 -11.76
CA CYS A 88 -26.39 -23.25 -12.93
C CYS A 88 -26.95 -24.62 -12.52
N ILE A 89 -26.33 -25.29 -11.54
CA ILE A 89 -26.81 -26.57 -11.03
C ILE A 89 -28.19 -26.43 -10.39
N LEU A 90 -28.38 -25.43 -9.51
CA LEU A 90 -29.66 -25.19 -8.85
C LEU A 90 -30.78 -24.92 -9.86
N VAL A 91 -30.55 -24.04 -10.83
CA VAL A 91 -31.52 -23.72 -11.88
C VAL A 91 -31.82 -24.97 -12.73
N GLY A 92 -30.80 -25.73 -13.12
CA GLY A 92 -30.98 -26.97 -13.88
C GLY A 92 -31.82 -28.00 -13.14
N LEU A 93 -31.59 -28.20 -11.84
CA LEU A 93 -32.37 -29.09 -11.00
C LEU A 93 -33.83 -28.62 -10.85
N LEU A 94 -34.06 -27.31 -10.67
CA LEU A 94 -35.41 -26.75 -10.60
C LEU A 94 -36.18 -26.98 -11.91
N VAL A 95 -35.54 -26.74 -13.06
CA VAL A 95 -36.15 -27.00 -14.38
C VAL A 95 -36.46 -28.49 -14.54
N LEU A 96 -35.55 -29.39 -14.16
CA LEU A 96 -35.78 -30.83 -14.23
C LEU A 96 -36.99 -31.25 -13.37
N ILE A 97 -37.09 -30.74 -12.14
CA ILE A 97 -38.22 -31.02 -11.24
C ILE A 97 -39.53 -30.54 -11.86
N LEU A 98 -39.55 -29.31 -12.40
CA LEU A 98 -40.75 -28.76 -13.07
C LEU A 98 -41.18 -29.64 -14.25
N VAL A 99 -40.24 -30.08 -15.09
CA VAL A 99 -40.53 -30.98 -16.22
C VAL A 99 -41.12 -32.31 -15.74
N VAL A 100 -40.53 -32.94 -14.72
CA VAL A 100 -41.03 -34.20 -14.16
C VAL A 100 -42.43 -34.05 -13.59
N VAL A 101 -42.70 -32.95 -12.86
CA VAL A 101 -44.03 -32.67 -12.31
C VAL A 101 -45.05 -32.47 -13.44
N LEU A 102 -44.72 -31.69 -14.47
CA LEU A 102 -45.59 -31.48 -15.62
C LEU A 102 -45.91 -32.79 -16.34
N ILE A 103 -44.90 -33.63 -16.62
CA ILE A 103 -45.10 -34.95 -17.21
C ILE A 103 -46.01 -35.81 -16.33
N SER A 104 -45.78 -35.82 -15.02
CA SER A 104 -46.60 -36.60 -14.08
C SER A 104 -48.06 -36.13 -14.03
N LEU A 105 -48.32 -34.83 -14.19
CA LEU A 105 -49.66 -34.28 -14.28
C LEU A 105 -50.34 -34.63 -15.61
N LEU A 106 -49.59 -34.62 -16.72
CA LEU A 106 -50.11 -35.00 -18.04
C LEU A 106 -50.40 -36.49 -18.15
N LEU A 107 -49.61 -37.33 -17.46
CA LEU A 107 -49.79 -38.78 -17.43
C LEU A 107 -50.80 -39.24 -16.37
N LYS A 108 -51.34 -38.34 -15.53
CA LYS A 108 -52.34 -38.70 -14.51
C LYS A 108 -53.66 -39.07 -15.20
N PRO A 109 -54.09 -40.35 -15.20
CA PRO A 109 -55.36 -40.74 -15.80
C PRO A 109 -56.51 -40.11 -15.01
N SER A 110 -57.50 -39.60 -15.75
CA SER A 110 -58.73 -38.96 -15.26
C SER A 110 -59.64 -39.92 -14.50
#